data_AF-A0A9D8SJW1-F1
#
_entry.id   AF-A0A9D8SJW1-F1
#
_cell.length_a   1.000
_cell.length_b   1.000
_cell.length_c   1.000
_cell.angle_alpha   90.00
_cell.angle_beta   90.00
_cell.angle_gamma   90.00
#
_symmetry.space_group_name_H-M   'P 1'
#
loop_
_entity.id
_entity.type
_entity.pdbx_description
1 polymer ?
#
loop_
_entity_poly.entity_id
_entity_poly.type
_entity_poly.pdbx_seq_one_letter_code
_entity_poly.pdbx_strand_id
1 'polypeptide(L)'
;MGSFEPRRKAPDEDEKTAKRKEDAEMRIIVCTKFIQGELNPFDASALECALELAETLKKTQTLEKTGTPGMSEDPETVGTATELFLLGMGPLTWMEPMRKLTRLGNSVQLRAVLLSDADFAGSDTLATSRILAAAVRKIEKEYGPADWIFCGRQTIDGDTAQVGPELAALLEIGLAANCLEFPSGIGKQTLRTRTGTEIVQAPAVLTLERIRELRFPSLRSRAGNVEVLSRAELGIPAEFCGTAGSPTRVLQTFTAERGRRKCRWIQLEELLPLLETLRDQPARLGRQISGSRAAEMDGGTGSERRESTELANDAESGSANGVPGPKLSKVFVVGHEVESAAREIAEEVIFVEKTDPHTIAEAVRDADVVLWNADLWGRKTAPQTAALLGTGLCADCTELETDGETLFFYRPARSGDVLAKIVCRTRPQMGTVRTADADSGDLILAGGRGIAGNWETLKKLAKKWNALPAASRALVDSDGVPYEYQIGLTGRNVSPKIYVAVGISGAVQHMCAIESADVILAVNPDRNARIFEFADYGIEAHAEDFWNFAEK
;
A
#
# COMPACT_ATOMS: atom_id res chain seq x y z
N MET A 1 7.86 28.18 7.28
CA MET A 1 6.69 27.29 7.08
C MET A 1 5.46 28.17 6.90
N GLY A 2 4.93 28.29 5.69
CA GLY A 2 3.61 28.91 5.49
C GLY A 2 2.56 27.96 6.07
N SER A 3 1.81 28.40 7.08
CA SER A 3 0.83 27.58 7.77
C SER A 3 -0.29 27.20 6.80
N PHE A 4 -0.45 25.89 6.55
CA PHE A 4 -1.67 25.32 5.97
C PHE A 4 -2.82 25.67 6.94
N GLU A 5 -3.89 26.33 6.48
CA GLU A 5 -4.99 26.71 7.38
C GLU A 5 -5.59 25.44 8.04
N PRO A 6 -5.75 25.41 9.37
CA PRO A 6 -6.34 24.28 10.07
C PRO A 6 -7.79 24.08 9.63
N ARG A 7 -8.23 22.82 9.55
CA ARG A 7 -9.65 22.52 9.33
C ARG A 7 -10.43 23.09 10.52
N ARG A 8 -11.54 23.80 10.27
CA ARG A 8 -12.38 24.31 11.36
C ARG A 8 -12.75 23.13 12.26
N LYS A 9 -12.31 23.17 13.53
CA LYS A 9 -12.71 22.18 14.54
C LYS A 9 -14.24 22.09 14.54
N ALA A 10 -14.76 20.87 14.70
CA ALA A 10 -16.13 20.71 15.17
C ALA A 10 -16.28 21.57 16.44
N PRO A 11 -17.33 22.39 16.56
CA PRO A 11 -17.51 23.26 17.73
C PRO A 11 -17.48 22.41 19.01
N ASP A 12 -16.81 22.91 20.05
CA ASP A 12 -16.77 22.30 21.39
C ASP A 12 -18.19 21.94 21.86
N GLU A 13 -18.31 20.81 22.57
CA GLU A 13 -19.57 20.13 22.89
C GLU A 13 -20.57 20.93 23.76
N ASP A 14 -20.17 22.08 24.31
CA ASP A 14 -21.00 22.89 25.20
C ASP A 14 -21.27 24.28 24.62
N GLU A 15 -22.34 24.40 23.81
CA GLU A 15 -23.23 25.58 23.60
C GLU A 15 -23.91 25.61 22.22
N LYS A 16 -23.58 24.69 21.29
CA LYS A 16 -24.22 24.63 19.94
C LYS A 16 -24.98 23.34 19.62
N THR A 17 -25.16 22.46 20.59
CA THR A 17 -26.02 21.25 20.49
C THR A 17 -27.51 21.61 20.33
N ALA A 18 -27.91 22.86 20.51
CA ALA A 18 -29.29 23.32 20.36
C ALA A 18 -29.68 23.83 18.95
N LYS A 19 -28.79 23.81 17.95
CA LYS A 19 -29.10 24.31 16.59
C LYS A 19 -28.81 23.37 15.41
N ARG A 20 -28.40 22.12 15.66
CA ARG A 20 -28.40 21.04 14.65
C ARG A 20 -29.70 20.20 14.78
N LYS A 21 -30.85 20.86 14.65
CA LYS A 21 -32.15 20.19 14.53
C LYS A 21 -32.88 20.80 13.34
N GLU A 22 -32.83 20.10 12.20
CA GLU A 22 -34.01 19.75 11.37
C GLU A 22 -33.67 19.05 10.04
N ASP A 23 -32.43 19.09 9.53
CA ASP A 23 -32.01 18.33 8.32
C ASP A 23 -30.51 17.95 8.38
N ALA A 24 -30.13 16.87 9.06
CA ALA A 24 -28.73 16.44 9.07
C ALA A 24 -28.42 15.68 7.77
N GLU A 25 -27.83 16.31 6.75
CA GLU A 25 -27.38 15.58 5.56
C GLU A 25 -26.02 14.90 5.80
N MET A 26 -25.93 13.61 5.49
CA MET A 26 -24.69 12.85 5.50
C MET A 26 -23.89 13.16 4.23
N ARG A 27 -22.59 13.42 4.37
CA ARG A 27 -21.71 13.64 3.21
C ARG A 27 -20.57 12.64 3.19
N ILE A 28 -20.40 11.99 2.05
CA ILE A 28 -19.28 11.07 1.80
C ILE A 28 -18.50 11.56 0.59
N ILE A 29 -17.19 11.73 0.76
CA ILE A 29 -16.25 12.00 -0.33
C ILE A 29 -15.53 10.70 -0.67
N VAL A 30 -15.56 10.27 -1.92
CA VAL A 30 -14.81 9.12 -2.41
C VAL A 30 -13.65 9.63 -3.27
N CYS A 31 -12.43 9.45 -2.78
CA CYS A 31 -11.23 9.76 -3.54
C CYS A 31 -10.96 8.65 -4.56
N THR A 32 -10.77 9.02 -5.82
CA THR A 32 -10.66 8.11 -6.95
C THR A 32 -9.45 8.42 -7.82
N LYS A 33 -8.81 7.37 -8.32
CA LYS A 33 -7.72 7.42 -9.28
C LYS A 33 -8.02 6.49 -10.45
N PHE A 34 -7.78 6.97 -11.66
CA PHE A 34 -7.80 6.12 -12.85
C PHE A 34 -6.39 5.70 -13.23
N ILE A 35 -6.27 4.48 -13.73
CA ILE A 35 -5.01 3.87 -14.16
C ILE A 35 -5.29 3.29 -15.54
N GLN A 36 -4.63 3.84 -16.55
CA GLN A 36 -4.83 3.45 -17.95
C GLN A 36 -6.31 3.52 -18.41
N GLY A 37 -7.07 4.48 -17.88
CA GLY A 37 -8.47 4.71 -18.24
C GLY A 37 -9.49 3.91 -17.41
N GLU A 38 -9.03 2.97 -16.59
CA GLU A 38 -9.87 2.18 -15.69
C GLU A 38 -9.81 2.74 -14.27
N LEU A 39 -10.91 2.62 -13.52
CA LEU A 39 -10.92 3.00 -12.11
C LEU A 39 -10.04 2.04 -11.31
N ASN A 40 -9.19 2.56 -10.43
CA ASN A 40 -8.40 1.74 -9.53
C ASN A 40 -9.30 0.75 -8.77
N PRO A 41 -8.98 -0.56 -8.72
CA PRO A 41 -9.88 -1.57 -8.15
C PRO A 41 -10.25 -1.35 -6.67
N PHE A 42 -9.35 -0.76 -5.88
CA PHE A 42 -9.65 -0.41 -4.49
C PHE A 42 -10.62 0.79 -4.41
N ASP A 43 -10.49 1.76 -5.32
CA ASP A 43 -11.37 2.93 -5.37
C ASP A 43 -12.76 2.55 -5.89
N ALA A 44 -12.83 1.55 -6.78
CA ALA A 44 -14.09 0.94 -7.22
C ALA A 44 -14.85 0.30 -6.04
N SER A 45 -14.15 -0.46 -5.20
CA SER A 45 -14.71 -1.00 -3.94
C SER A 45 -15.15 0.12 -3.00
N ALA A 46 -14.33 1.17 -2.83
CA ALA A 46 -14.65 2.32 -2.00
C ALA A 46 -15.92 3.06 -2.46
N LEU A 47 -16.06 3.26 -3.77
CA LEU A 47 -17.26 3.85 -4.37
C LEU A 47 -18.50 2.97 -4.13
N GLU A 48 -18.39 1.67 -4.32
CA GLU A 48 -19.50 0.75 -4.06
C GLU A 48 -19.94 0.78 -2.59
N CYS A 49 -19.00 0.78 -1.65
CA CYS A 49 -19.29 0.91 -0.22
C CYS A 49 -20.04 2.22 0.09
N ALA A 50 -19.63 3.34 -0.52
CA ALA A 50 -20.31 4.63 -0.35
C ALA A 50 -21.74 4.62 -0.91
N LEU A 51 -21.94 3.99 -2.08
CA LEU A 51 -23.27 3.82 -2.69
C LEU A 51 -24.18 2.94 -1.82
N GLU A 52 -23.68 1.79 -1.33
CA GLU A 52 -24.43 0.90 -0.45
C GLU A 52 -24.83 1.58 0.87
N LEU A 53 -23.91 2.32 1.50
CA LEU A 53 -24.17 3.06 2.73
C LEU A 53 -25.28 4.11 2.52
N ALA A 54 -25.15 4.93 1.47
CA ALA A 54 -26.13 5.96 1.16
C ALA A 54 -27.52 5.38 0.84
N GLU A 55 -27.59 4.25 0.13
CA GLU A 55 -28.87 3.58 -0.16
C GLU A 55 -29.50 2.92 1.07
N THR A 56 -28.68 2.34 1.95
CA THR A 56 -29.15 1.71 3.18
C THR A 56 -29.81 2.73 4.09
N LEU A 57 -29.18 3.89 4.30
CA LEU A 57 -29.74 4.97 5.12
C LEU A 57 -31.03 5.54 4.54
N LYS A 58 -31.13 5.64 3.20
CA LYS A 58 -32.37 6.06 2.53
C LYS A 58 -33.52 5.06 2.72
N LYS A 59 -33.24 3.75 2.71
CA LYS A 59 -34.26 2.70 2.93
C LYS A 59 -34.82 2.72 4.34
N THR A 60 -33.95 2.83 5.35
CA THR A 60 -34.34 2.91 6.77
C THR A 60 -35.32 4.08 7.00
N GLN A 61 -35.08 5.24 6.39
CA GLN A 61 -35.98 6.40 6.45
C GLN A 61 -37.37 6.14 5.85
N THR A 62 -37.45 5.36 4.78
CA THR A 62 -38.73 5.09 4.11
C THR A 62 -39.60 4.17 4.96
N LEU A 63 -38.99 3.20 5.64
CA LEU A 63 -39.69 2.26 6.52
C LEU A 63 -40.23 2.94 7.79
N GLU A 64 -39.44 3.78 8.45
CA GLU A 64 -39.88 4.55 9.64
C GLU A 64 -41.09 5.45 9.34
N LYS A 65 -41.17 6.04 8.14
CA LYS A 65 -42.31 6.87 7.72
C LYS A 65 -43.60 6.09 7.43
N THR A 66 -43.52 4.76 7.28
CA THR A 66 -44.66 3.88 6.94
C THR A 66 -45.13 2.98 8.08
N GLY A 67 -44.46 3.02 9.24
CA GLY A 67 -44.82 2.26 10.45
C GLY A 67 -45.86 2.96 11.33
N THR A 68 -46.81 2.19 11.87
CA THR A 68 -47.90 2.60 12.78
C THR A 68 -47.44 3.41 14.01
N PRO A 69 -48.27 4.36 14.52
CA PRO A 69 -47.94 5.15 15.70
C PRO A 69 -48.10 4.30 16.97
N GLY A 70 -47.01 3.95 17.64
CA GLY A 70 -47.06 3.33 18.96
C GLY A 70 -45.74 2.77 19.49
N MET A 71 -45.17 3.50 20.47
CA MET A 71 -44.28 3.05 21.55
C MET A 71 -42.91 2.41 21.20
N SER A 72 -41.84 3.20 21.31
CA SER A 72 -40.86 3.18 22.44
C SER A 72 -39.68 4.09 22.09
N GLU A 73 -39.31 5.01 22.98
CA GLU A 73 -38.17 5.91 22.83
C GLU A 73 -36.85 5.21 23.20
N ASP A 74 -35.98 5.02 22.21
CA ASP A 74 -34.52 4.90 22.34
C ASP A 74 -33.89 5.96 21.40
N PRO A 75 -32.80 6.64 21.76
CA PRO A 75 -32.42 7.90 21.12
C PRO A 75 -31.62 7.74 19.80
N GLU A 76 -32.04 8.54 18.81
CA GLU A 76 -31.27 9.09 17.67
C GLU A 76 -30.89 8.17 16.48
N THR A 77 -31.88 7.78 15.68
CA THR A 77 -31.72 7.69 14.22
C THR A 77 -32.43 8.85 13.52
N VAL A 78 -31.73 9.98 13.38
CA VAL A 78 -32.20 11.13 12.59
C VAL A 78 -32.03 10.81 11.10
N GLY A 79 -33.11 10.85 10.32
CA GLY A 79 -33.09 10.59 8.89
C GLY A 79 -32.22 11.58 8.10
N THR A 80 -31.07 11.14 7.63
CA THR A 80 -30.09 11.97 6.91
C THR A 80 -30.15 11.76 5.39
N ALA A 81 -30.53 12.76 4.59
CA ALA A 81 -30.29 12.69 3.15
C ALA A 81 -28.77 12.59 2.88
N THR A 82 -28.35 11.74 1.94
CA THR A 82 -26.93 11.48 1.69
C THR A 82 -26.48 12.09 0.37
N GLU A 83 -25.45 12.93 0.41
CA GLU A 83 -24.74 13.42 -0.77
C GLU A 83 -23.38 12.73 -0.91
N LEU A 84 -23.06 12.32 -2.14
CA LEU A 84 -21.80 11.67 -2.50
C LEU A 84 -20.99 12.55 -3.44
N PHE A 85 -19.69 12.67 -3.19
CA PHE A 85 -18.74 13.36 -4.05
C PHE A 85 -17.68 12.39 -4.55
N LEU A 86 -17.57 12.21 -5.86
CA LEU A 86 -16.42 11.60 -6.51
C LEU A 86 -15.34 12.66 -6.67
N LEU A 87 -14.23 12.51 -5.97
CA LEU A 87 -13.09 13.41 -6.07
C LEU A 87 -11.94 12.69 -6.78
N GLY A 88 -11.51 13.18 -7.93
CA GLY A 88 -10.39 12.61 -8.67
C GLY A 88 -9.35 13.66 -9.03
N MET A 89 -8.07 13.30 -9.05
CA MET A 89 -6.98 14.19 -9.49
C MET A 89 -6.25 13.56 -10.68
N GLY A 90 -6.28 14.22 -11.83
CA GLY A 90 -5.68 13.67 -13.04
C GLY A 90 -5.84 14.55 -14.27
N PRO A 91 -5.41 14.05 -15.45
CA PRO A 91 -5.57 14.76 -16.70
C PRO A 91 -7.05 14.91 -17.08
N LEU A 92 -7.37 15.91 -17.91
CA LEU A 92 -8.72 16.16 -18.43
C LEU A 92 -9.34 14.95 -19.14
N THR A 93 -8.54 13.99 -19.61
CA THR A 93 -9.03 12.74 -20.19
C THR A 93 -9.83 11.88 -19.20
N TRP A 94 -9.71 12.11 -17.88
CA TRP A 94 -10.51 11.42 -16.86
C TRP A 94 -11.94 11.95 -16.75
N MET A 95 -12.25 13.10 -17.35
CA MET A 95 -13.57 13.72 -17.30
C MET A 95 -14.66 12.76 -17.80
N GLU A 96 -14.46 12.10 -18.93
CA GLU A 96 -15.47 11.19 -19.50
C GLU A 96 -15.65 9.89 -18.70
N PRO A 97 -14.57 9.19 -18.25
CA PRO A 97 -14.70 8.10 -17.28
C PRO A 97 -15.42 8.50 -15.98
N MET A 98 -15.07 9.63 -15.36
CA MET A 98 -15.76 10.13 -14.15
C MET A 98 -17.21 10.45 -14.40
N ARG A 99 -17.51 11.08 -15.55
CA ARG A 99 -18.88 11.36 -15.99
C ARG A 99 -19.70 10.08 -16.10
N LYS A 100 -19.13 8.97 -16.60
CA LYS A 100 -19.80 7.67 -16.63
C LYS A 100 -20.09 7.13 -15.23
N LEU A 101 -19.21 7.33 -14.24
CA LEU A 101 -19.43 6.87 -12.87
C LEU A 101 -20.60 7.59 -12.17
N THR A 102 -20.90 8.85 -12.54
CA THR A 102 -22.06 9.57 -11.97
C THR A 102 -23.40 8.86 -12.20
N ARG A 103 -23.47 7.96 -13.20
CA ARG A 103 -24.64 7.12 -13.52
C ARG A 103 -24.97 6.06 -12.46
N LEU A 104 -24.07 5.84 -11.50
CA LEU A 104 -24.24 4.84 -10.45
C LEU A 104 -25.14 5.34 -9.30
N GLY A 105 -25.27 6.65 -9.13
CA GLY A 105 -26.10 7.31 -8.11
C GLY A 105 -27.60 7.28 -8.41
N ASN A 106 -28.19 6.14 -8.78
CA ASN A 106 -29.61 6.05 -9.17
C ASN A 106 -30.59 6.53 -8.09
N SER A 107 -30.19 6.39 -6.82
CA SER A 107 -31.01 6.69 -5.64
C SER A 107 -30.42 7.78 -4.76
N VAL A 108 -29.24 8.33 -5.11
CA VAL A 108 -28.40 9.18 -4.26
C VAL A 108 -27.76 10.25 -5.12
N GLN A 109 -27.68 11.48 -4.62
CA GLN A 109 -27.02 12.57 -5.34
C GLN A 109 -25.51 12.32 -5.42
N LEU A 110 -25.01 12.01 -6.61
CA LEU A 110 -23.60 11.74 -6.89
C LEU A 110 -23.01 12.86 -7.75
N ARG A 111 -22.20 13.71 -7.13
CA ARG A 111 -21.46 14.80 -7.77
C ARG A 111 -20.05 14.32 -8.12
N ALA A 112 -19.45 14.85 -9.18
CA ALA A 112 -18.08 14.52 -9.57
C ALA A 112 -17.24 15.79 -9.71
N VAL A 113 -16.06 15.77 -9.09
CA VAL A 113 -15.08 16.86 -9.05
C VAL A 113 -13.74 16.31 -9.52
N LEU A 114 -13.26 16.82 -10.65
CA LEU A 114 -11.96 16.50 -11.24
C LEU A 114 -10.99 17.65 -10.98
N LEU A 115 -9.93 17.37 -10.24
CA LEU A 115 -8.79 18.28 -10.07
C LEU A 115 -7.86 18.11 -11.27
N SER A 116 -7.73 19.15 -12.09
CA SER A 116 -6.91 19.10 -13.31
C SER A 116 -6.22 20.44 -13.54
N ASP A 117 -4.90 20.42 -13.37
CA ASP A 117 -4.02 21.56 -13.60
C ASP A 117 -2.64 21.04 -14.00
N ALA A 118 -1.91 21.79 -14.83
CA ALA A 118 -0.53 21.44 -15.20
C ALA A 118 0.38 21.40 -13.96
N ASP A 119 0.12 22.28 -12.99
CA ASP A 119 0.89 22.37 -11.74
C ASP A 119 0.71 21.16 -10.83
N PHE A 120 -0.27 20.27 -11.08
CA PHE A 120 -0.46 19.04 -10.31
C PHE A 120 0.39 17.86 -10.82
N ALA A 121 1.02 18.00 -12.00
CA ALA A 121 1.76 16.91 -12.64
C ALA A 121 3.05 16.55 -11.88
N GLY A 122 3.32 15.24 -11.78
CA GLY A 122 4.50 14.72 -11.08
C GLY A 122 4.43 14.84 -9.56
N SER A 123 3.22 15.03 -8.99
CA SER A 123 2.99 14.97 -7.56
C SER A 123 3.41 13.61 -7.00
N ASP A 124 4.19 13.62 -5.92
CA ASP A 124 4.32 12.48 -5.03
C ASP A 124 3.11 12.37 -4.10
N THR A 125 3.17 11.50 -3.09
CA THR A 125 2.02 11.26 -2.21
C THR A 125 1.68 12.50 -1.40
N LEU A 126 2.65 13.17 -0.80
CA LEU A 126 2.38 14.34 0.03
C LEU A 126 1.79 15.50 -0.79
N ALA A 127 2.36 15.78 -1.98
CA ALA A 127 1.81 16.81 -2.87
C ALA A 127 0.37 16.44 -3.31
N THR A 128 0.13 15.18 -3.65
CA THR A 128 -1.21 14.67 -3.98
C THR A 128 -2.19 14.87 -2.82
N SER A 129 -1.80 14.49 -1.61
CA SER A 129 -2.60 14.59 -0.40
C SER A 129 -2.91 16.04 -0.03
N ARG A 130 -1.97 16.98 -0.23
CA ARG A 130 -2.19 18.42 -0.05
C ARG A 130 -3.23 18.98 -1.03
N ILE A 131 -3.15 18.59 -2.30
CA ILE A 131 -4.12 19.01 -3.33
C ILE A 131 -5.52 18.44 -3.01
N LEU A 132 -5.60 17.16 -2.65
CA LEU A 132 -6.86 16.52 -2.24
C LEU A 132 -7.44 17.17 -0.97
N ALA A 133 -6.60 17.48 0.03
CA ALA A 133 -7.04 18.17 1.25
C ALA A 133 -7.61 19.56 0.95
N ALA A 134 -6.99 20.32 0.04
CA ALA A 134 -7.50 21.62 -0.41
C ALA A 134 -8.87 21.48 -1.10
N ALA A 135 -9.03 20.47 -1.95
CA ALA A 135 -10.31 20.18 -2.60
C ALA A 135 -11.39 19.74 -1.62
N VAL A 136 -11.07 18.87 -0.66
CA VAL A 136 -11.99 18.50 0.42
C VAL A 136 -12.45 19.74 1.18
N ARG A 137 -11.54 20.61 1.62
CA ARG A 137 -11.91 21.85 2.33
C ARG A 137 -12.78 22.79 1.49
N LYS A 138 -12.55 22.86 0.18
CA LYS A 138 -13.40 23.63 -0.73
C LYS A 138 -14.82 23.04 -0.80
N ILE A 139 -14.94 21.72 -0.98
CA ILE A 139 -16.23 21.01 -0.93
C ILE A 139 -16.92 21.27 0.41
N GLU A 140 -16.20 21.17 1.52
CA GLU A 140 -16.78 21.38 2.86
C GLU A 140 -17.24 22.82 3.09
N LYS A 141 -16.55 23.80 2.51
CA LYS A 141 -16.94 25.21 2.58
C LYS A 141 -18.24 25.49 1.82
N GLU A 142 -18.47 24.78 0.72
CA GLU A 142 -19.62 25.00 -0.15
C GLU A 142 -20.84 24.15 0.24
N TYR A 143 -20.62 22.89 0.60
CA TYR A 143 -21.67 21.90 0.83
C TYR A 143 -21.84 21.53 2.31
N GLY A 144 -20.86 21.82 3.17
CA GLY A 144 -20.82 21.40 4.57
C GLY A 144 -19.85 20.24 4.83
N PRO A 145 -19.53 19.94 6.10
CA PRO A 145 -18.47 18.99 6.46
C PRO A 145 -18.79 17.58 5.94
N ALA A 146 -17.74 16.87 5.53
CA ALA A 146 -17.82 15.45 5.19
C ALA A 146 -17.75 14.60 6.45
N ASP A 147 -18.70 13.68 6.61
CA ASP A 147 -18.71 12.69 7.71
C ASP A 147 -17.70 11.57 7.44
N TRP A 148 -17.60 11.16 6.18
CA TRP A 148 -16.65 10.13 5.79
C TRP A 148 -15.91 10.49 4.51
N ILE A 149 -14.62 10.16 4.49
CA ILE A 149 -13.80 10.24 3.29
C ILE A 149 -13.30 8.84 2.99
N PHE A 150 -13.79 8.25 1.91
CA PHE A 150 -13.39 6.91 1.48
C PHE A 150 -12.27 7.01 0.46
N CYS A 151 -11.21 6.25 0.67
CA CYS A 151 -10.13 6.01 -0.28
C CYS A 151 -10.05 4.51 -0.55
N GLY A 152 -9.66 4.10 -1.75
CA GLY A 152 -9.10 2.75 -1.88
C GLY A 152 -7.82 2.64 -1.04
N ARG A 153 -7.54 1.44 -0.51
CA ARG A 153 -6.32 1.19 0.28
C ARG A 153 -5.04 1.72 -0.37
N GLN A 154 -4.89 1.47 -1.66
CA GLN A 154 -3.77 1.95 -2.44
C GLN A 154 -4.14 1.95 -3.92
N THR A 155 -3.25 2.54 -4.72
CA THR A 155 -3.30 2.46 -6.17
C THR A 155 -2.39 1.33 -6.66
N ILE A 156 -2.77 0.62 -7.72
CA ILE A 156 -1.99 -0.52 -8.23
C ILE A 156 -0.72 -0.12 -9.01
N ASP A 157 -0.60 1.15 -9.39
CA ASP A 157 0.55 1.69 -10.12
C ASP A 157 1.67 2.17 -9.17
N GLY A 158 1.27 2.89 -8.12
CA GLY A 158 2.16 3.48 -7.12
C GLY A 158 2.46 2.56 -5.94
N ASP A 159 1.50 1.72 -5.51
CA ASP A 159 1.67 0.74 -4.43
C ASP A 159 2.31 1.35 -3.16
N THR A 160 1.82 2.53 -2.76
CA THR A 160 2.35 3.26 -1.59
C THR A 160 1.46 3.15 -0.35
N ALA A 161 0.13 3.14 -0.55
CA ALA A 161 -0.87 3.21 0.52
C ALA A 161 -0.76 4.45 1.44
N GLN A 162 -0.14 5.54 0.96
CA GLN A 162 0.18 6.73 1.78
C GLN A 162 -0.87 7.84 1.72
N VAL A 163 -1.56 8.02 0.58
CA VAL A 163 -2.42 9.19 0.34
C VAL A 163 -3.59 9.29 1.31
N GLY A 164 -4.27 8.17 1.61
CA GLY A 164 -5.37 8.15 2.59
C GLY A 164 -4.91 8.57 4.00
N PRO A 165 -3.87 7.93 4.57
CA PRO A 165 -3.34 8.34 5.87
C PRO A 165 -2.79 9.78 5.91
N GLU A 166 -2.07 10.22 4.88
CA GLU A 166 -1.60 11.62 4.77
C GLU A 166 -2.78 12.60 4.73
N LEU A 167 -3.83 12.29 3.96
CA LEU A 167 -5.04 13.10 3.88
C LEU A 167 -5.73 13.22 5.24
N ALA A 168 -5.79 12.14 6.02
CA ALA A 168 -6.36 12.16 7.38
C ALA A 168 -5.60 13.11 8.31
N ALA A 169 -4.26 13.06 8.27
CA ALA A 169 -3.41 13.95 9.04
C ALA A 169 -3.54 15.43 8.60
N LEU A 170 -3.53 15.71 7.29
CA LEU A 170 -3.69 17.06 6.75
C LEU A 170 -5.06 17.67 7.06
N LEU A 171 -6.10 16.83 7.16
CA LEU A 171 -7.45 17.25 7.51
C LEU A 171 -7.73 17.20 9.02
N GLU A 172 -6.75 16.81 9.84
CA GLU A 172 -6.85 16.70 11.31
C GLU A 172 -8.07 15.87 11.76
N ILE A 173 -8.27 14.70 11.15
CA ILE A 173 -9.37 13.78 11.47
C ILE A 173 -8.92 12.33 11.65
N GLY A 174 -9.83 11.52 12.21
CA GLY A 174 -9.60 10.11 12.44
C GLY A 174 -9.26 9.33 11.16
N LEU A 175 -8.56 8.21 11.33
CA LEU A 175 -8.19 7.28 10.27
C LEU A 175 -8.51 5.86 10.70
N ALA A 176 -9.27 5.14 9.87
CA ALA A 176 -9.31 3.68 9.89
C ALA A 176 -8.68 3.15 8.60
N ALA A 177 -7.54 2.48 8.72
CA ALA A 177 -6.77 1.98 7.59
C ALA A 177 -7.09 0.50 7.31
N ASN A 178 -6.93 0.08 6.05
CA ASN A 178 -7.11 -1.31 5.61
C ASN A 178 -8.44 -1.93 6.07
N CYS A 179 -9.53 -1.18 5.93
CA CYS A 179 -10.86 -1.57 6.38
C CYS A 179 -11.42 -2.74 5.55
N LEU A 180 -11.86 -3.78 6.23
CA LEU A 180 -12.53 -4.96 5.67
C LEU A 180 -14.06 -4.83 5.70
N GLU A 181 -14.56 -3.77 6.33
CA GLU A 181 -15.96 -3.37 6.45
C GLU A 181 -16.07 -1.85 6.31
N PHE A 182 -17.29 -1.35 6.13
CA PHE A 182 -17.58 0.09 6.08
C PHE A 182 -18.69 0.43 7.09
N PRO A 183 -18.80 1.71 7.50
CA PRO A 183 -19.80 2.18 8.46
C PRO A 183 -21.23 1.81 8.09
N SER A 184 -22.08 1.64 9.10
CA SER A 184 -23.53 1.49 8.91
C SER A 184 -24.29 2.81 9.04
N GLY A 185 -23.63 3.88 9.53
CA GLY A 185 -24.23 5.20 9.73
C GLY A 185 -23.21 6.29 10.05
N ILE A 186 -23.69 7.39 10.62
CA ILE A 186 -22.86 8.50 11.12
C ILE A 186 -22.46 8.24 12.57
N GLY A 187 -21.30 8.76 12.98
CA GLY A 187 -20.87 8.76 14.38
C GLY A 187 -19.83 7.69 14.68
N LYS A 188 -19.90 7.13 15.89
CA LYS A 188 -18.98 6.10 16.36
C LYS A 188 -19.28 4.76 15.69
N GLN A 189 -18.28 4.14 15.10
CA GLN A 189 -18.38 2.89 14.37
C GLN A 189 -17.30 1.92 14.84
N THR A 190 -17.64 0.65 14.92
CA THR A 190 -16.71 -0.44 15.19
C THR A 190 -16.48 -1.18 13.88
N LEU A 191 -15.29 -1.08 13.30
CA LEU A 191 -14.98 -1.61 11.98
C LEU A 191 -13.90 -2.68 12.08
N ARG A 192 -14.08 -3.77 11.32
CA ARG A 192 -13.00 -4.74 11.12
C ARG A 192 -11.99 -4.20 10.10
N THR A 193 -10.71 -4.30 10.45
CA THR A 193 -9.56 -3.91 9.63
C THR A 193 -8.60 -5.10 9.53
N ARG A 194 -7.54 -4.97 8.72
CA ARG A 194 -6.46 -5.97 8.68
C ARG A 194 -5.68 -6.12 9.99
N THR A 195 -5.69 -5.11 10.84
CA THR A 195 -5.01 -5.12 12.16
C THR A 195 -5.92 -5.56 13.29
N GLY A 196 -7.18 -5.94 12.98
CA GLY A 196 -8.20 -6.31 13.96
C GLY A 196 -9.35 -5.31 13.97
N THR A 197 -10.06 -5.21 15.08
CA THR A 197 -11.21 -4.32 15.20
C THR A 197 -10.78 -2.95 15.70
N GLU A 198 -11.17 -1.89 14.99
CA GLU A 198 -10.90 -0.50 15.37
C GLU A 198 -12.22 0.26 15.61
N ILE A 199 -12.20 1.18 16.58
CA ILE A 199 -13.29 2.11 16.83
C ILE A 199 -12.93 3.43 16.16
N VAL A 200 -13.78 3.92 15.27
CA VAL A 200 -13.61 5.18 14.54
C VAL A 200 -14.80 6.10 14.75
N GLN A 201 -14.54 7.39 14.90
CA GLN A 201 -15.56 8.42 15.07
C GLN A 201 -15.57 9.32 13.82
N ALA A 202 -16.74 9.51 13.20
CA ALA A 202 -16.91 10.53 12.15
C ALA A 202 -16.70 11.95 12.74
N PRO A 203 -16.03 12.87 12.03
CA PRO A 203 -15.46 12.72 10.70
C PRO A 203 -14.16 11.91 10.65
N ALA A 204 -14.01 11.03 9.65
CA ALA A 204 -12.80 10.23 9.47
C ALA A 204 -12.52 9.82 8.02
N VAL A 205 -11.25 9.53 7.73
CA VAL A 205 -10.81 8.88 6.49
C VAL A 205 -10.82 7.36 6.69
N LEU A 206 -11.39 6.64 5.73
CA LEU A 206 -11.35 5.19 5.66
C LEU A 206 -10.61 4.77 4.40
N THR A 207 -9.60 3.91 4.55
CA THR A 207 -8.98 3.27 3.39
C THR A 207 -9.52 1.85 3.26
N LEU A 208 -10.26 1.59 2.19
CA LEU A 208 -11.03 0.35 2.02
C LEU A 208 -10.27 -0.69 1.20
N GLU A 209 -10.35 -1.94 1.65
CA GLU A 209 -9.96 -3.10 0.88
C GLU A 209 -10.93 -3.36 -0.28
N ARG A 210 -10.61 -4.34 -1.12
CA ARG A 210 -11.53 -4.85 -2.16
C ARG A 210 -12.62 -5.73 -1.54
N ILE A 211 -13.50 -5.12 -0.76
CA ILE A 211 -14.58 -5.77 -0.03
C ILE A 211 -15.91 -5.75 -0.79
N ARG A 212 -15.99 -4.95 -1.85
CA ARG A 212 -17.16 -4.84 -2.75
C ARG A 212 -16.73 -4.75 -4.21
N GLU A 213 -17.61 -5.25 -5.08
CA GLU A 213 -17.48 -5.11 -6.53
C GLU A 213 -18.41 -4.00 -7.01
N LEU A 214 -17.86 -3.08 -7.82
CA LEU A 214 -18.63 -1.95 -8.31
C LEU A 214 -19.78 -2.40 -9.20
N ARG A 215 -20.99 -1.95 -8.86
CA ARG A 215 -22.21 -2.26 -9.61
C ARG A 215 -22.21 -1.67 -11.03
N PHE A 216 -23.05 -2.22 -11.89
CA PHE A 216 -23.34 -1.63 -13.19
C PHE A 216 -24.34 -0.47 -13.09
N PRO A 217 -24.22 0.57 -13.93
CA PRO A 217 -25.21 1.63 -13.99
C PRO A 217 -26.54 1.11 -14.56
N SER A 218 -27.65 1.66 -14.07
CA SER A 218 -28.97 1.35 -14.62
C SER A 218 -29.08 1.83 -16.07
N LEU A 219 -29.86 1.11 -16.88
CA LEU A 219 -30.17 1.51 -18.25
C LEU A 219 -30.89 2.86 -18.33
N ARG A 220 -31.60 3.26 -17.27
CA ARG A 220 -32.34 4.53 -17.20
C ARG A 220 -31.52 5.69 -16.65
N SER A 221 -30.33 5.43 -16.13
CA SER A 221 -29.53 6.46 -15.47
C SER A 221 -28.83 7.35 -16.47
N ARG A 222 -28.82 8.65 -16.17
CA ARG A 222 -28.18 9.68 -17.01
C ARG A 222 -26.86 10.09 -16.37
N ALA A 223 -25.89 10.37 -17.22
CA ALA A 223 -24.63 10.93 -16.76
C ALA A 223 -24.84 12.38 -16.31
N GLY A 224 -24.31 12.73 -15.14
CA GLY A 224 -24.24 14.08 -14.62
C GLY A 224 -23.06 14.87 -15.20
N ASN A 225 -22.82 16.05 -14.61
CA ASN A 225 -21.68 16.90 -14.95
C ASN A 225 -20.49 16.56 -14.05
N VAL A 226 -19.29 16.84 -14.57
CA VAL A 226 -18.04 16.79 -13.80
C VAL A 226 -17.56 18.23 -13.67
N GLU A 227 -17.48 18.71 -12.44
CA GLU A 227 -16.84 19.99 -12.13
C GLU A 227 -15.32 19.82 -12.27
N VAL A 228 -14.65 20.73 -12.97
CA VAL A 228 -13.20 20.70 -13.11
C VAL A 228 -12.62 21.86 -12.31
N LEU A 229 -11.70 21.56 -11.41
CA LEU A 229 -11.04 22.55 -10.56
C LEU A 229 -9.55 22.62 -10.86
N SER A 230 -9.09 23.83 -11.12
CA SER A 230 -7.69 24.22 -11.27
C SER A 230 -7.04 24.56 -9.92
N ARG A 231 -5.72 24.76 -9.92
CA ARG A 231 -4.97 25.22 -8.74
C ARG A 231 -5.50 26.55 -8.21
N ALA A 232 -5.82 27.49 -9.12
CA ALA A 232 -6.32 28.81 -8.76
C ALA A 232 -7.67 28.73 -8.03
N GLU A 233 -8.56 27.82 -8.44
CA GLU A 233 -9.88 27.64 -7.82
C GLU A 233 -9.83 26.93 -6.47
N LEU A 234 -8.78 26.14 -6.23
CA LEU A 234 -8.48 25.54 -4.93
C LEU A 234 -7.79 26.53 -3.97
N GLY A 235 -7.17 27.59 -4.50
CA GLY A 235 -6.39 28.54 -3.70
C GLY A 235 -5.13 27.92 -3.07
N ILE A 236 -4.62 26.82 -3.63
CA ILE A 236 -3.41 26.16 -3.14
C ILE A 236 -2.14 26.76 -3.80
N PRO A 237 -1.11 27.13 -3.01
CA PRO A 237 0.15 27.65 -3.56
C PRO A 237 0.89 26.61 -4.43
N ALA A 238 1.56 27.09 -5.48
CA ALA A 238 2.21 26.22 -6.47
C ALA A 238 3.36 25.39 -5.86
N GLU A 239 4.03 25.90 -4.83
CA GLU A 239 5.09 25.21 -4.09
C GLU A 239 4.59 23.99 -3.29
N PHE A 240 3.28 23.77 -3.21
CA PHE A 240 2.69 22.58 -2.59
C PHE A 240 2.11 21.60 -3.62
N CYS A 241 2.26 21.88 -4.91
CA CYS A 241 1.66 21.12 -6.00
C CYS A 241 2.70 20.47 -6.90
N GLY A 242 2.34 19.31 -7.46
CA GLY A 242 3.12 18.68 -8.51
C GLY A 242 4.56 18.42 -8.10
N THR A 243 5.43 18.39 -9.11
CA THR A 243 6.86 18.19 -8.90
C THR A 243 7.50 19.23 -7.97
N ALA A 244 6.98 20.47 -7.97
CA ALA A 244 7.52 21.55 -7.13
C ALA A 244 7.25 21.30 -5.64
N GLY A 245 6.06 20.78 -5.32
CA GLY A 245 5.66 20.46 -3.95
C GLY A 245 5.95 19.04 -3.51
N SER A 246 6.56 18.21 -4.35
CA SER A 246 6.95 16.82 -4.06
C SER A 246 8.29 16.75 -3.32
N PRO A 247 8.32 16.33 -2.05
CA PRO A 247 9.57 16.02 -1.36
C PRO A 247 10.38 14.89 -1.98
N THR A 248 9.71 13.85 -2.49
CA THR A 248 10.37 12.66 -3.01
C THR A 248 10.63 12.77 -4.51
N ARG A 249 11.77 12.24 -4.97
CA ARG A 249 12.08 12.15 -6.40
C ARG A 249 12.65 10.79 -6.76
N VAL A 250 12.04 10.16 -7.78
CA VAL A 250 12.62 8.99 -8.44
C VAL A 250 13.83 9.44 -9.24
N LEU A 251 15.01 8.93 -8.88
CA LEU A 251 16.28 9.23 -9.54
C LEU A 251 16.53 8.30 -10.72
N GLN A 252 16.27 7.00 -10.51
CA GLN A 252 16.54 5.98 -11.50
C GLN A 252 15.58 4.81 -11.34
N THR A 253 15.28 4.15 -12.47
CA THR A 253 14.47 2.93 -12.52
C THR A 253 15.30 1.81 -13.16
N PHE A 254 15.22 0.63 -12.58
CA PHE A 254 15.92 -0.58 -13.01
C PHE A 254 14.90 -1.68 -13.27
N THR A 255 15.16 -2.56 -14.24
CA THR A 255 14.41 -3.82 -14.35
C THR A 255 14.80 -4.71 -13.17
N ALA A 256 13.83 -5.30 -12.48
CA ALA A 256 14.10 -6.17 -11.33
C ALA A 256 14.75 -7.50 -11.78
N GLU A 257 16.07 -7.49 -11.97
CA GLU A 257 16.88 -8.71 -12.18
C GLU A 257 17.43 -9.30 -10.86
N ARG A 258 17.21 -8.59 -9.74
CA ARG A 258 17.72 -8.93 -8.41
C ARG A 258 16.99 -10.14 -7.82
N GLY A 259 17.72 -11.03 -7.14
CA GLY A 259 17.16 -12.18 -6.43
C GLY A 259 17.08 -13.47 -7.27
N ARG A 260 17.52 -13.43 -8.54
CA ARG A 260 17.58 -14.62 -9.39
C ARG A 260 18.49 -15.68 -8.77
N ARG A 261 18.02 -16.92 -8.79
CA ARG A 261 18.71 -18.10 -8.25
C ARG A 261 18.97 -19.11 -9.37
N LYS A 262 19.98 -19.96 -9.16
CA LYS A 262 20.24 -21.08 -10.07
C LYS A 262 19.32 -22.23 -9.68
N CYS A 263 18.20 -22.36 -10.39
CA CYS A 263 17.24 -23.42 -10.14
C CYS A 263 17.78 -24.78 -10.58
N ARG A 264 17.98 -25.68 -9.61
CA ARG A 264 18.26 -27.09 -9.85
C ARG A 264 16.94 -27.85 -9.96
N TRP A 265 16.74 -28.50 -11.10
CA TRP A 265 15.60 -29.38 -11.30
C TRP A 265 15.77 -30.68 -10.52
N ILE A 266 14.73 -31.09 -9.81
CA ILE A 266 14.64 -32.35 -9.06
C ILE A 266 13.33 -33.04 -9.38
N GLN A 267 13.27 -34.36 -9.16
CA GLN A 267 12.04 -35.12 -9.27
C GLN A 267 11.23 -35.04 -7.96
N LEU A 268 9.94 -35.37 -8.05
CA LEU A 268 9.02 -35.30 -6.91
C LEU A 268 9.49 -36.21 -5.76
N GLU A 269 10.09 -37.35 -6.09
CA GLU A 269 10.62 -38.34 -5.14
C GLU A 269 11.78 -37.81 -4.30
N GLU A 270 12.50 -36.80 -4.80
CA GLU A 270 13.64 -36.18 -4.12
C GLU A 270 13.20 -35.11 -3.09
N LEU A 271 11.92 -34.69 -3.10
CA LEU A 271 11.42 -33.58 -2.29
C LEU A 271 11.54 -33.82 -0.78
N LEU A 272 10.99 -34.91 -0.27
CA LEU A 272 10.97 -35.17 1.18
C LEU A 272 12.39 -35.40 1.75
N PRO A 273 13.26 -36.23 1.12
CA PRO A 273 14.64 -36.37 1.57
C PRO A 273 15.43 -35.06 1.56
N LEU A 274 15.17 -34.19 0.57
CA LEU A 274 15.79 -32.88 0.50
C LEU A 274 15.31 -31.98 1.65
N LEU A 275 14.01 -31.93 1.94
CA LEU A 275 13.48 -31.13 3.04
C LEU A 275 14.05 -31.57 4.40
N GLU A 276 14.19 -32.87 4.65
CA GLU A 276 14.84 -33.40 5.84
C GLU A 276 16.30 -32.92 5.94
N THR A 277 17.05 -33.08 4.85
CA THR A 277 18.46 -32.65 4.79
C THR A 277 18.61 -31.14 5.06
N LEU A 278 17.72 -30.32 4.50
CA LEU A 278 17.74 -28.87 4.68
C LEU A 278 17.33 -28.46 6.10
N ARG A 279 16.43 -29.20 6.75
CA ARG A 279 16.04 -28.94 8.15
C ARG A 279 17.18 -29.12 9.13
N ASP A 280 18.11 -30.03 8.87
CA ASP A 280 19.22 -30.31 9.78
C ASP A 280 20.43 -29.38 9.59
N GLN A 281 20.52 -28.68 8.46
CA GLN A 281 21.58 -27.69 8.24
C GLN A 281 21.40 -26.49 9.16
N PRO A 282 22.45 -25.84 9.71
CA PRO A 282 22.24 -24.55 10.37
C PRO A 282 21.62 -23.55 9.38
N ALA A 283 20.70 -22.70 9.86
CA ALA A 283 20.24 -21.56 9.07
C ALA A 283 21.46 -20.80 8.56
N ARG A 284 21.47 -20.45 7.28
CA ARG A 284 22.57 -19.65 6.75
C ARG A 284 22.43 -18.30 7.44
N LEU A 285 23.44 -17.91 8.24
CA LEU A 285 23.53 -16.52 8.70
C LEU A 285 23.34 -15.67 7.45
N GLY A 286 22.27 -14.85 7.45
CA GLY A 286 21.67 -14.29 6.25
C GLY A 286 22.71 -13.96 5.21
N ARG A 287 22.54 -14.47 3.99
CA ARG A 287 23.44 -14.20 2.87
C ARG A 287 23.65 -12.68 2.86
N GLN A 288 24.83 -12.24 3.30
CA GLN A 288 25.23 -10.86 3.16
C GLN A 288 24.93 -10.50 1.72
N ILE A 289 24.18 -9.41 1.56
CA ILE A 289 23.87 -8.77 0.29
C ILE A 289 25.21 -8.30 -0.29
N SER A 290 25.96 -9.27 -0.82
CA SER A 290 27.27 -9.09 -1.39
C SER A 290 27.08 -9.33 -2.87
N GLY A 291 26.89 -8.23 -3.59
CA GLY A 291 26.96 -8.24 -5.03
C GLY A 291 28.39 -8.58 -5.44
N SER A 292 28.61 -9.77 -6.00
CA SER A 292 29.70 -9.97 -6.96
C SER A 292 29.57 -11.29 -7.73
N ARG A 293 29.29 -11.11 -9.04
CA ARG A 293 29.79 -11.83 -10.22
C ARG A 293 29.69 -13.36 -10.32
N ALA A 294 29.05 -13.78 -11.41
CA ALA A 294 29.64 -14.73 -12.34
C ALA A 294 29.37 -14.26 -13.79
N ALA A 295 30.39 -13.68 -14.42
CA ALA A 295 30.48 -13.55 -15.87
C ALA A 295 31.79 -14.25 -16.28
N GLU A 296 31.66 -15.42 -16.90
CA GLU A 296 32.67 -16.05 -17.74
C GLU A 296 32.01 -16.22 -19.10
N MET A 297 32.40 -15.39 -20.07
CA MET A 297 33.30 -15.73 -21.17
C MET A 297 32.72 -16.80 -22.10
N ASP A 298 32.10 -16.35 -23.20
CA ASP A 298 32.25 -17.05 -24.47
C ASP A 298 32.61 -16.04 -25.57
N GLY A 299 33.60 -16.39 -26.35
CA GLY A 299 34.24 -15.53 -27.35
C GLY A 299 33.45 -15.55 -28.66
N GLY A 300 33.20 -14.37 -29.20
CA GLY A 300 32.57 -14.21 -30.51
C GLY A 300 33.01 -12.92 -31.17
N THR A 301 33.92 -13.05 -32.11
CA THR A 301 34.47 -12.01 -32.99
C THR A 301 33.39 -11.30 -33.82
N GLY A 302 33.50 -9.98 -33.99
CA GLY A 302 32.76 -9.29 -35.06
C GLY A 302 32.61 -7.77 -34.89
N SER A 303 33.60 -7.02 -35.36
CA SER A 303 33.51 -5.74 -36.09
C SER A 303 32.20 -4.93 -35.99
N GLU A 304 32.28 -3.71 -35.46
CA GLU A 304 32.28 -2.47 -36.25
C GLU A 304 32.44 -1.23 -35.36
N ARG A 305 33.40 -0.37 -35.74
CA ARG A 305 33.68 0.94 -35.16
C ARG A 305 32.56 1.93 -35.53
N ARG A 306 32.05 2.67 -34.55
CA ARG A 306 31.69 4.09 -34.75
C ARG A 306 32.16 4.91 -33.55
N GLU A 307 33.00 5.88 -33.88
CA GLU A 307 33.52 6.91 -33.00
C GLU A 307 32.41 7.87 -32.57
N SER A 308 32.36 8.18 -31.29
CA SER A 308 32.02 9.51 -30.81
C SER A 308 32.73 9.74 -29.49
N THR A 309 33.72 10.61 -29.60
CA THR A 309 34.60 11.25 -28.62
C THR A 309 33.91 11.73 -27.33
N GLU A 310 34.55 11.36 -26.22
CA GLU A 310 34.95 12.21 -25.09
C GLU A 310 33.91 13.11 -24.40
N LEU A 311 33.41 12.61 -23.27
CA LEU A 311 33.33 13.33 -21.99
C LEU A 311 33.43 12.26 -20.89
N ALA A 312 34.67 11.94 -20.51
CA ALA A 312 35.00 11.04 -19.42
C ALA A 312 35.56 11.84 -18.23
N ASN A 313 35.31 11.29 -17.04
CA ASN A 313 35.88 11.61 -15.72
C ASN A 313 35.12 12.74 -14.99
N ASP A 314 34.36 12.49 -13.92
CA ASP A 314 34.67 11.64 -12.77
C ASP A 314 33.48 10.81 -12.28
N ALA A 315 33.63 9.49 -12.28
CA ALA A 315 32.86 8.57 -11.44
C ALA A 315 33.71 7.31 -11.24
N GLU A 316 34.72 7.41 -10.38
CA GLU A 316 35.34 6.22 -9.79
C GLU A 316 34.28 5.52 -8.94
N SER A 317 33.68 4.49 -9.52
CA SER A 317 32.97 3.46 -8.78
C SER A 317 33.99 2.66 -7.97
N GLY A 318 34.30 3.14 -6.77
CA GLY A 318 35.07 2.41 -5.77
C GLY A 318 34.22 1.28 -5.19
N SER A 319 34.42 0.06 -5.69
CA SER A 319 34.25 -1.15 -4.88
C SER A 319 35.33 -2.15 -5.26
N ALA A 320 36.51 -1.90 -4.70
CA ALA A 320 37.59 -2.86 -4.59
C ALA A 320 38.10 -2.78 -3.14
N ASN A 321 38.00 -3.90 -2.43
CA ASN A 321 38.33 -4.12 -1.01
C ASN A 321 37.27 -3.63 -0.02
N GLY A 322 36.92 -4.51 0.94
CA GLY A 322 35.89 -4.34 1.97
C GLY A 322 36.14 -3.23 2.99
N VAL A 323 36.21 -1.99 2.51
CA VAL A 323 36.06 -0.78 3.33
C VAL A 323 34.56 -0.48 3.42
N PRO A 324 33.98 -0.34 4.62
CA PRO A 324 32.59 0.11 4.77
C PRO A 324 32.42 1.45 4.06
N GLY A 325 31.38 1.58 3.22
CA GLY A 325 31.02 2.86 2.61
C GLY A 325 30.72 3.94 3.66
N PRO A 326 30.64 5.22 3.25
CA PRO A 326 30.32 6.32 4.16
C PRO A 326 28.99 6.05 4.87
N LYS A 327 28.92 6.32 6.18
CA LYS A 327 27.71 6.15 6.99
C LYS A 327 27.14 7.50 7.39
N LEU A 328 25.83 7.52 7.62
CA LEU A 328 25.16 8.65 8.27
C LEU A 328 25.61 8.74 9.72
N SER A 329 25.74 9.96 10.25
CA SER A 329 26.05 10.17 11.67
C SER A 329 24.98 9.56 12.58
N LYS A 330 23.70 9.75 12.23
CA LYS A 330 22.55 9.44 13.09
C LYS A 330 21.31 9.06 12.28
N VAL A 331 20.65 7.99 12.69
CA VAL A 331 19.33 7.57 12.15
C VAL A 331 18.37 7.31 13.30
N PHE A 332 17.16 7.84 13.20
CA PHE A 332 16.06 7.54 14.11
C PHE A 332 15.27 6.34 13.58
N VAL A 333 14.86 5.46 14.47
CA VAL A 333 14.09 4.26 14.16
C VAL A 333 12.86 4.21 15.06
N VAL A 334 11.68 4.10 14.46
CA VAL A 334 10.42 3.93 15.20
C VAL A 334 10.13 2.45 15.38
N GLY A 335 10.20 1.97 16.62
CA GLY A 335 10.23 0.55 16.94
C GLY A 335 11.64 -0.04 16.94
N HIS A 336 11.78 -1.36 16.81
CA HIS A 336 13.07 -2.05 16.82
C HIS A 336 13.32 -2.89 15.57
N GLU A 337 12.28 -3.12 14.77
CA GLU A 337 12.28 -4.11 13.70
C GLU A 337 13.29 -3.78 12.59
N VAL A 338 13.55 -2.49 12.33
CA VAL A 338 14.49 -2.03 11.29
C VAL A 338 15.89 -1.73 11.84
N GLU A 339 16.21 -2.14 13.07
CA GLU A 339 17.52 -1.89 13.69
C GLU A 339 18.68 -2.40 12.83
N SER A 340 18.58 -3.62 12.31
CA SER A 340 19.65 -4.22 11.49
C SER A 340 19.96 -3.36 10.27
N ALA A 341 18.92 -2.95 9.53
CA ALA A 341 19.07 -2.09 8.35
C ALA A 341 19.62 -0.70 8.72
N ALA A 342 19.18 -0.13 9.85
CA ALA A 342 19.68 1.16 10.31
C ALA A 342 21.18 1.13 10.67
N ARG A 343 21.65 0.06 11.32
CA ARG A 343 23.06 -0.10 11.70
C ARG A 343 24.00 -0.29 10.51
N GLU A 344 23.48 -0.78 9.38
CA GLU A 344 24.26 -0.88 8.14
C GLU A 344 24.58 0.51 7.56
N ILE A 345 23.66 1.47 7.69
CA ILE A 345 23.78 2.80 7.07
C ILE A 345 24.19 3.93 8.02
N ALA A 346 24.23 3.70 9.35
CA ALA A 346 24.48 4.75 10.34
C ALA A 346 25.48 4.36 11.44
N GLU A 347 26.15 5.36 12.00
CA GLU A 347 27.02 5.24 13.18
C GLU A 347 26.20 5.14 14.48
N GLU A 348 25.22 6.02 14.64
CA GLU A 348 24.31 6.05 15.79
C GLU A 348 22.86 5.74 15.37
N VAL A 349 22.20 4.84 16.12
CA VAL A 349 20.77 4.52 15.95
C VAL A 349 20.01 4.94 17.20
N ILE A 350 19.04 5.84 17.03
CA ILE A 350 18.16 6.32 18.10
C ILE A 350 16.79 5.66 17.97
N PHE A 351 16.34 5.02 19.04
CA PHE A 351 15.03 4.39 19.08
C PHE A 351 13.95 5.38 19.53
N VAL A 352 12.82 5.35 18.83
CA VAL A 352 11.60 6.11 19.14
C VAL A 352 10.49 5.10 19.39
N GLU A 353 9.77 5.27 20.49
CA GLU A 353 8.70 4.37 20.86
C GLU A 353 7.53 4.43 19.88
N LYS A 354 6.91 3.27 19.62
CA LYS A 354 5.70 3.17 18.80
C LYS A 354 4.50 3.79 19.53
N THR A 355 4.20 5.05 19.19
CA THR A 355 3.12 5.85 19.78
C THR A 355 2.24 6.48 18.69
N ASP A 356 1.44 7.50 19.00
CA ASP A 356 0.64 8.18 17.98
C ASP A 356 1.50 9.06 17.05
N PRO A 357 1.04 9.35 15.81
CA PRO A 357 1.81 10.13 14.84
C PRO A 357 2.22 11.54 15.28
N HIS A 358 1.47 12.20 16.18
CA HIS A 358 1.84 13.54 16.66
C HIS A 358 3.02 13.47 17.61
N THR A 359 2.97 12.56 18.59
CA THR A 359 4.09 12.31 19.52
C THR A 359 5.35 11.92 18.76
N ILE A 360 5.23 11.05 17.75
CA ILE A 360 6.38 10.66 16.93
C ILE A 360 6.92 11.86 16.13
N ALA A 361 6.05 12.65 15.49
CA ALA A 361 6.46 13.84 14.75
C ALA A 361 7.20 14.85 15.63
N GLU A 362 6.76 15.05 16.87
CA GLU A 362 7.47 15.92 17.83
C GLU A 362 8.86 15.36 18.18
N ALA A 363 8.96 14.06 18.44
CA ALA A 363 10.21 13.40 18.81
C ALA A 363 11.27 13.42 17.70
N VAL A 364 10.86 13.43 16.43
CA VAL A 364 11.76 13.33 15.27
C VAL A 364 11.85 14.60 14.43
N ARG A 365 11.33 15.72 14.94
CA ARG A 365 11.25 17.00 14.21
C ARG A 365 12.62 17.47 13.68
N ASP A 366 13.65 17.31 14.50
CA ASP A 366 15.02 17.75 14.19
C ASP A 366 15.91 16.59 13.70
N ALA A 367 15.32 15.45 13.36
CA ALA A 367 16.06 14.31 12.84
C ALA A 367 16.47 14.53 11.36
N ASP A 368 17.60 13.94 10.98
CA ASP A 368 18.03 13.92 9.57
C ASP A 368 17.35 12.82 8.77
N VAL A 369 17.14 11.66 9.41
CA VAL A 369 16.58 10.43 8.82
C VAL A 369 15.73 9.72 9.86
N VAL A 370 14.56 9.22 9.44
CA VAL A 370 13.68 8.42 10.30
C VAL A 370 13.14 7.22 9.54
N LEU A 371 13.29 6.03 10.12
CA LEU A 371 12.87 4.77 9.52
C LEU A 371 11.77 4.07 10.34
N TRP A 372 10.83 3.45 9.63
CA TRP A 372 9.80 2.58 10.17
C TRP A 372 9.90 1.20 9.57
N ASN A 373 9.38 0.19 10.25
CA ASN A 373 9.02 -1.06 9.59
C ASN A 373 7.90 -0.84 8.56
N ALA A 374 7.92 -1.57 7.43
CA ALA A 374 6.88 -1.58 6.41
C ALA A 374 5.71 -2.55 6.73
N ASP A 375 5.41 -2.74 8.01
CA ASP A 375 4.23 -3.48 8.49
C ASP A 375 2.93 -2.66 8.37
N LEU A 376 1.79 -3.27 8.73
CA LEU A 376 0.49 -2.59 8.64
C LEU A 376 0.41 -1.33 9.51
N TRP A 377 1.12 -1.30 10.64
CA TRP A 377 1.15 -0.15 11.54
C TRP A 377 2.01 0.98 10.97
N GLY A 378 3.22 0.69 10.50
CA GLY A 378 4.12 1.67 9.89
C GLY A 378 3.54 2.25 8.60
N ARG A 379 2.85 1.43 7.78
CA ARG A 379 2.09 1.93 6.61
C ARG A 379 0.93 2.86 6.98
N LYS A 380 0.42 2.78 8.21
CA LYS A 380 -0.62 3.68 8.74
C LYS A 380 0.00 4.95 9.34
N THR A 381 1.01 4.82 10.21
CA THR A 381 1.52 5.92 11.04
C THR A 381 2.64 6.74 10.40
N ALA A 382 3.51 6.13 9.60
CA ALA A 382 4.60 6.86 8.94
C ALA A 382 4.09 7.94 7.97
N PRO A 383 3.05 7.69 7.12
CA PRO A 383 2.57 8.73 6.20
C PRO A 383 1.83 9.85 6.94
N GLN A 384 1.12 9.54 8.04
CA GLN A 384 0.55 10.58 8.92
C GLN A 384 1.66 11.46 9.50
N THR A 385 2.72 10.86 10.02
CA THR A 385 3.89 11.57 10.56
C THR A 385 4.57 12.44 9.49
N ALA A 386 4.72 11.91 8.27
CA ALA A 386 5.32 12.63 7.14
C ALA A 386 4.50 13.87 6.74
N ALA A 387 3.17 13.73 6.73
CA ALA A 387 2.26 14.85 6.52
C ALA A 387 2.37 15.93 7.62
N LEU A 388 2.44 15.53 8.89
CA LEU A 388 2.59 16.44 10.02
C LEU A 388 3.93 17.22 9.99
N LEU A 389 5.00 16.56 9.55
CA LEU A 389 6.33 17.16 9.38
C LEU A 389 6.48 17.94 8.07
N GLY A 390 5.58 17.73 7.11
CA GLY A 390 5.65 18.33 5.79
C GLY A 390 6.78 17.80 4.91
N THR A 391 7.23 16.55 5.15
CA THR A 391 8.37 15.91 4.48
C THR A 391 7.94 14.65 3.71
N GLY A 392 8.80 14.15 2.82
CA GLY A 392 8.53 12.97 2.00
C GLY A 392 8.76 11.65 2.71
N LEU A 393 8.02 10.63 2.27
CA LEU A 393 8.14 9.26 2.76
C LEU A 393 8.32 8.29 1.58
N CYS A 394 9.42 7.55 1.56
CA CYS A 394 9.57 6.40 0.67
C CYS A 394 8.92 5.17 1.28
N ALA A 395 7.82 4.72 0.69
CA ALA A 395 7.13 3.52 1.16
C ALA A 395 7.80 2.24 0.66
N ASP A 396 7.89 1.26 1.55
CA ASP A 396 8.12 -0.15 1.23
C ASP A 396 9.50 -0.39 0.58
N CYS A 397 10.53 0.17 1.22
CA CYS A 397 11.90 0.08 0.77
C CYS A 397 12.45 -1.31 1.05
N THR A 398 13.03 -1.94 0.04
CA THR A 398 13.77 -3.22 0.17
C THR A 398 15.22 -2.98 0.55
N GLU A 399 15.78 -1.81 0.19
CA GLU A 399 17.18 -1.50 0.47
C GLU A 399 17.39 0.00 0.69
N LEU A 400 18.53 0.29 1.33
CA LEU A 400 18.98 1.61 1.71
C LEU A 400 20.44 1.77 1.27
N GLU A 401 20.78 2.93 0.74
CA GLU A 401 22.15 3.30 0.36
C GLU A 401 22.40 4.73 0.82
N THR A 402 23.61 5.05 1.25
CA THR A 402 23.97 6.42 1.67
C THR A 402 25.33 6.82 1.13
N ASP A 403 25.48 8.11 0.85
CA ASP A 403 26.77 8.76 0.54
C ASP A 403 27.41 9.42 1.78
N GLY A 404 26.84 9.22 2.97
CA GLY A 404 27.25 9.84 4.24
C GLY A 404 26.43 11.06 4.63
N GLU A 405 25.72 11.68 3.68
CA GLU A 405 24.87 12.86 3.92
C GLU A 405 23.41 12.61 3.52
N THR A 406 23.21 11.87 2.43
CA THR A 406 21.91 11.63 1.80
C THR A 406 21.58 10.15 1.82
N LEU A 407 20.38 9.82 2.28
CA LEU A 407 19.82 8.48 2.17
C LEU A 407 19.07 8.32 0.83
N PHE A 408 19.39 7.24 0.15
CA PHE A 408 18.72 6.75 -1.04
C PHE A 408 17.94 5.48 -0.71
N PHE A 409 16.69 5.45 -1.17
CA PHE A 409 15.75 4.36 -0.92
C PHE A 409 15.55 3.56 -2.19
N TYR A 410 15.56 2.24 -2.08
CA TYR A 410 15.18 1.34 -3.17
C TYR A 410 13.85 0.69 -2.85
N ARG A 411 12.88 0.81 -3.75
CA ARG A 411 11.58 0.14 -3.62
C ARG A 411 11.08 -0.45 -4.95
N PRO A 412 10.34 -1.57 -4.93
CA PRO A 412 9.62 -2.04 -6.11
C PRO A 412 8.52 -1.05 -6.53
N ALA A 413 8.30 -0.86 -7.82
CA ALA A 413 7.28 0.02 -8.40
C ALA A 413 6.60 -0.68 -9.59
N ARG A 414 5.42 -0.19 -10.01
CA ARG A 414 4.62 -0.78 -11.10
C ARG A 414 4.42 -2.29 -10.92
N SER A 415 3.74 -2.70 -9.85
CA SER A 415 3.56 -4.13 -9.56
C SER A 415 4.90 -4.90 -9.40
N GLY A 416 5.96 -4.18 -9.06
CA GLY A 416 7.29 -4.70 -8.81
C GLY A 416 8.12 -5.02 -10.06
N ASP A 417 7.62 -4.80 -11.28
CA ASP A 417 8.41 -5.04 -12.49
C ASP A 417 9.64 -4.12 -12.60
N VAL A 418 9.63 -3.01 -11.86
CA VAL A 418 10.70 -2.02 -11.82
C VAL A 418 11.15 -1.80 -10.38
N LEU A 419 12.45 -1.75 -10.13
CA LEU A 419 13.02 -1.22 -8.89
C LEU A 419 13.33 0.26 -9.09
N ALA A 420 12.97 1.12 -8.14
CA ALA A 420 13.21 2.56 -8.22
C ALA A 420 14.17 3.01 -7.11
N LYS A 421 15.23 3.75 -7.49
CA LYS A 421 16.06 4.52 -6.55
C LYS A 421 15.41 5.88 -6.34
N ILE A 422 15.07 6.20 -5.10
CA ILE A 422 14.31 7.39 -4.72
C ILE A 422 15.08 8.14 -3.64
N VAL A 423 15.01 9.47 -3.67
CA VAL A 423 15.53 10.34 -2.61
C VAL A 423 14.40 11.19 -2.04
N CYS A 424 14.39 11.36 -0.71
CA CYS A 424 13.60 12.39 -0.05
C CYS A 424 14.45 13.66 0.07
N ARG A 425 13.97 14.79 -0.45
CA ARG A 425 14.73 16.06 -0.55
C ARG A 425 14.52 16.99 0.63
N THR A 426 13.54 16.69 1.45
CA THR A 426 13.23 17.42 2.68
C THR A 426 13.71 16.62 3.89
N ARG A 427 13.78 17.28 5.05
CA ARG A 427 14.20 16.67 6.31
C ARG A 427 13.02 16.58 7.28
N PRO A 428 12.93 15.51 8.10
CA PRO A 428 13.74 14.29 8.00
C PRO A 428 13.50 13.54 6.68
N GLN A 429 14.51 12.83 6.18
CA GLN A 429 14.31 11.85 5.12
C GLN A 429 13.64 10.62 5.74
N MET A 430 12.43 10.29 5.28
CA MET A 430 11.65 9.21 5.88
C MET A 430 11.49 8.02 4.94
N GLY A 431 11.51 6.81 5.50
CA GLY A 431 11.17 5.60 4.77
C GLY A 431 10.52 4.53 5.64
N THR A 432 9.60 3.76 5.07
CA THR A 432 9.26 2.45 5.63
C THR A 432 10.12 1.39 4.96
N VAL A 433 10.73 0.52 5.75
CA VAL A 433 11.71 -0.49 5.32
C VAL A 433 11.13 -1.86 5.57
N ARG A 434 11.21 -2.73 4.57
CA ARG A 434 10.80 -4.11 4.71
C ARG A 434 11.78 -4.84 5.63
N THR A 435 11.24 -5.44 6.68
CA THR A 435 11.95 -6.41 7.49
C THR A 435 11.25 -7.74 7.35
N ALA A 436 12.00 -8.82 7.53
CA ALA A 436 11.39 -10.12 7.68
C ALA A 436 10.62 -10.18 9.00
N ASP A 437 9.46 -10.83 9.00
CA ASP A 437 8.75 -11.13 10.23
C ASP A 437 9.64 -12.04 11.11
N ALA A 438 9.86 -11.64 12.36
CA ALA A 438 10.65 -12.42 13.33
C ALA A 438 10.09 -13.84 13.57
N ASP A 439 8.81 -14.05 13.25
CA ASP A 439 8.06 -15.30 13.44
C ASP A 439 7.91 -16.12 12.14
N SER A 440 8.82 -15.93 11.16
CA SER A 440 8.74 -16.57 9.84
C SER A 440 8.78 -18.12 9.86
N GLY A 441 9.11 -18.74 11.00
CA GLY A 441 9.25 -20.19 11.13
C GLY A 441 10.41 -20.77 10.29
N ASP A 442 10.83 -22.01 10.59
CA ASP A 442 11.90 -22.66 9.84
C ASP A 442 11.44 -23.09 8.43
N LEU A 443 10.16 -23.44 8.28
CA LEU A 443 9.57 -23.88 7.02
C LEU A 443 8.24 -23.18 6.77
N ILE A 444 8.11 -22.56 5.60
CA ILE A 444 6.85 -22.04 5.08
C ILE A 444 6.40 -22.91 3.89
N LEU A 445 5.14 -23.34 3.91
CA LEU A 445 4.48 -23.96 2.76
C LEU A 445 3.45 -22.99 2.21
N ALA A 446 3.68 -22.51 0.99
CA ALA A 446 2.90 -21.45 0.38
C ALA A 446 2.17 -21.87 -0.89
N GLY A 447 0.90 -21.46 -0.99
CA GLY A 447 0.04 -21.73 -2.13
C GLY A 447 -0.14 -20.53 -3.06
N GLY A 448 -0.08 -20.77 -4.36
CA GLY A 448 -0.43 -19.80 -5.39
C GLY A 448 -1.80 -20.05 -6.01
N ARG A 449 -2.16 -19.25 -7.01
CA ARG A 449 -3.42 -19.45 -7.76
C ARG A 449 -3.53 -20.86 -8.35
N GLY A 450 -2.40 -21.52 -8.64
CA GLY A 450 -2.39 -22.89 -9.15
C GLY A 450 -2.97 -23.94 -8.19
N ILE A 451 -3.29 -23.57 -6.95
CA ILE A 451 -3.93 -24.46 -5.96
C ILE A 451 -5.36 -24.05 -5.63
N ALA A 452 -5.99 -23.18 -6.43
CA ALA A 452 -7.35 -22.70 -6.17
C ALA A 452 -8.33 -23.86 -5.90
N GLY A 453 -9.18 -23.71 -4.89
CA GLY A 453 -10.05 -24.74 -4.34
C GLY A 453 -9.40 -25.70 -3.33
N ASN A 454 -8.08 -25.67 -3.14
CA ASN A 454 -7.32 -26.64 -2.34
C ASN A 454 -6.60 -26.03 -1.12
N TRP A 455 -7.01 -24.84 -0.65
CA TRP A 455 -6.41 -24.18 0.51
C TRP A 455 -6.39 -25.05 1.78
N GLU A 456 -7.50 -25.74 2.08
CA GLU A 456 -7.58 -26.59 3.28
C GLU A 456 -6.67 -27.83 3.18
N THR A 457 -6.42 -28.34 1.97
CA THR A 457 -5.44 -29.41 1.73
C THR A 457 -4.03 -28.92 2.05
N LEU A 458 -3.66 -27.73 1.56
CA LEU A 458 -2.37 -27.12 1.88
C LEU A 458 -2.21 -26.90 3.39
N LYS A 459 -3.23 -26.40 4.10
CA LYS A 459 -3.17 -26.21 5.56
C LYS A 459 -2.97 -27.52 6.32
N LYS A 460 -3.67 -28.60 5.92
CA LYS A 460 -3.48 -29.92 6.54
C LYS A 460 -2.05 -30.43 6.32
N LEU A 461 -1.52 -30.27 5.12
CA LEU A 461 -0.15 -30.67 4.81
C LEU A 461 0.88 -29.84 5.56
N ALA A 462 0.70 -28.51 5.61
CA ALA A 462 1.56 -27.61 6.38
C ALA A 462 1.61 -28.05 7.85
N LYS A 463 0.47 -28.40 8.45
CA LYS A 463 0.42 -28.96 9.80
C LYS A 463 1.18 -30.29 9.93
N LYS A 464 1.04 -31.24 9.00
CA LYS A 464 1.80 -32.51 8.98
C LYS A 464 3.31 -32.24 8.92
N TRP A 465 3.70 -31.22 8.18
CA TRP A 465 5.10 -30.84 7.99
C TRP A 465 5.64 -29.93 9.09
N ASN A 466 4.84 -29.52 10.08
CA ASN A 466 5.22 -28.48 11.03
C ASN A 466 5.72 -27.19 10.33
N ALA A 467 5.04 -26.83 9.24
CA ALA A 467 5.29 -25.65 8.44
C ALA A 467 4.23 -24.58 8.71
N LEU A 468 4.59 -23.31 8.55
CA LEU A 468 3.62 -22.22 8.53
C LEU A 468 2.93 -22.18 7.16
N PRO A 469 1.59 -22.22 7.10
CA PRO A 469 0.86 -22.05 5.86
C PRO A 469 0.91 -20.60 5.39
N ALA A 470 0.99 -20.41 4.08
CA ALA A 470 1.06 -19.11 3.44
C ALA A 470 0.32 -19.10 2.10
N ALA A 471 -0.09 -17.93 1.63
CA ALA A 471 -0.79 -17.77 0.36
C ALA A 471 -0.24 -16.58 -0.42
N SER A 472 -0.15 -16.72 -1.74
CA SER A 472 0.03 -15.56 -2.62
C SER A 472 -1.23 -14.69 -2.59
N ARG A 473 -1.09 -13.40 -2.89
CA ARG A 473 -2.26 -12.50 -3.08
C ARG A 473 -3.30 -13.08 -4.03
N ALA A 474 -2.84 -13.70 -5.12
CA ALA A 474 -3.73 -14.25 -6.14
C ALA A 474 -4.61 -15.40 -5.62
N LEU A 475 -4.14 -16.13 -4.59
CA LEU A 475 -4.91 -17.18 -3.93
C LEU A 475 -5.83 -16.59 -2.85
N VAL A 476 -5.36 -15.59 -2.09
CA VAL A 476 -6.20 -14.85 -1.12
C VAL A 476 -7.41 -14.24 -1.81
N ASP A 477 -7.19 -13.58 -2.95
CA ASP A 477 -8.25 -12.95 -3.73
C ASP A 477 -9.21 -13.98 -4.37
N SER A 478 -8.77 -15.21 -4.69
CA SER A 478 -9.60 -16.21 -5.40
C SER A 478 -10.33 -17.20 -4.48
N ASP A 479 -9.69 -17.59 -3.37
CA ASP A 479 -10.14 -18.70 -2.51
C ASP A 479 -10.68 -18.23 -1.16
N GLY A 480 -10.75 -16.92 -0.93
CA GLY A 480 -11.19 -16.35 0.35
C GLY A 480 -10.27 -16.73 1.52
N VAL A 481 -9.00 -17.02 1.23
CA VAL A 481 -7.99 -17.30 2.26
C VAL A 481 -7.86 -16.08 3.18
N PRO A 482 -7.83 -16.25 4.51
CA PRO A 482 -7.67 -15.12 5.42
C PRO A 482 -6.41 -14.32 5.11
N TYR A 483 -6.55 -12.98 5.17
CA TYR A 483 -5.49 -12.07 4.75
C TYR A 483 -4.17 -12.24 5.50
N GLU A 484 -4.24 -12.69 6.76
CA GLU A 484 -3.09 -13.00 7.61
C GLU A 484 -2.11 -14.01 6.99
N TYR A 485 -2.58 -14.89 6.10
CA TYR A 485 -1.72 -15.84 5.39
C TYR A 485 -1.04 -15.24 4.17
N GLN A 486 -1.40 -14.02 3.75
CA GLN A 486 -0.87 -13.43 2.53
C GLN A 486 0.62 -13.10 2.66
N ILE A 487 1.42 -13.65 1.75
CA ILE A 487 2.81 -13.24 1.51
C ILE A 487 2.86 -12.35 0.27
N GLY A 488 3.66 -11.29 0.33
CA GLY A 488 3.89 -10.37 -0.77
C GLY A 488 3.90 -8.91 -0.35
N LEU A 489 4.14 -8.01 -1.31
CA LEU A 489 4.19 -6.54 -1.17
C LEU A 489 3.10 -5.92 -0.30
N THR A 490 1.89 -6.48 -0.34
CA THR A 490 0.74 -5.97 0.43
C THR A 490 0.40 -6.79 1.68
N GLY A 491 1.09 -7.92 1.87
CA GLY A 491 0.97 -8.86 2.99
C GLY A 491 2.24 -8.88 3.82
N ARG A 492 2.64 -10.07 4.28
CA ARG A 492 3.83 -10.28 5.10
C ARG A 492 5.10 -10.49 4.25
N ASN A 493 6.23 -10.01 4.77
CA ASN A 493 7.57 -10.35 4.29
C ASN A 493 8.15 -11.39 5.25
N VAL A 494 8.72 -12.46 4.72
CA VAL A 494 9.17 -13.61 5.50
C VAL A 494 10.58 -14.01 5.11
N SER A 495 11.34 -14.50 6.10
CA SER A 495 12.70 -14.99 5.90
C SER A 495 12.88 -16.38 6.49
N PRO A 496 12.12 -17.39 6.02
CA PRO A 496 12.26 -18.73 6.54
C PRO A 496 13.56 -19.35 6.03
N LYS A 497 14.01 -20.38 6.73
CA LYS A 497 15.09 -21.23 6.24
C LYS A 497 14.69 -21.99 4.97
N ILE A 498 13.43 -22.44 4.90
CA ILE A 498 12.90 -23.15 3.74
C ILE A 498 11.56 -22.55 3.34
N TYR A 499 11.42 -22.15 2.08
CA TYR A 499 10.17 -21.71 1.48
C TYR A 499 9.76 -22.67 0.37
N VAL A 500 8.61 -23.34 0.52
CA VAL A 500 8.05 -24.22 -0.51
C VAL A 500 6.88 -23.51 -1.19
N ALA A 501 7.05 -23.16 -2.47
CA ALA A 501 6.07 -22.48 -3.30
C ALA A 501 5.33 -23.47 -4.21
N VAL A 502 4.04 -23.70 -3.98
CA VAL A 502 3.22 -24.61 -4.79
C VAL A 502 2.21 -23.81 -5.62
N GLY A 503 2.30 -23.92 -6.95
CA GLY A 503 1.39 -23.24 -7.88
C GLY A 503 1.51 -21.72 -7.88
N ILE A 504 2.66 -21.17 -7.48
CA ILE A 504 2.97 -19.73 -7.47
C ILE A 504 3.69 -19.36 -8.77
N SER A 505 3.27 -18.28 -9.44
CA SER A 505 3.84 -17.85 -10.73
C SER A 505 5.17 -17.10 -10.62
N GLY A 506 5.48 -16.52 -9.44
CA GLY A 506 6.70 -15.73 -9.22
C GLY A 506 6.53 -14.25 -9.56
N ALA A 507 5.35 -13.68 -9.35
CA ALA A 507 5.12 -12.23 -9.46
C ALA A 507 6.06 -11.47 -8.51
N VAL A 508 6.59 -10.31 -8.92
CA VAL A 508 7.65 -9.61 -8.17
C VAL A 508 7.22 -9.25 -6.76
N GLN A 509 5.97 -8.86 -6.61
CA GLN A 509 5.37 -8.54 -5.32
C GLN A 509 5.52 -9.70 -4.34
N HIS A 510 5.40 -10.94 -4.82
CA HIS A 510 5.59 -12.15 -4.04
C HIS A 510 7.08 -12.42 -3.81
N MET A 511 7.90 -12.27 -4.85
CA MET A 511 9.33 -12.56 -4.78
C MET A 511 10.07 -11.66 -3.78
N CYS A 512 9.82 -10.35 -3.80
CA CYS A 512 10.42 -9.41 -2.86
C CYS A 512 10.05 -9.69 -1.39
N ALA A 513 9.02 -10.50 -1.14
CA ALA A 513 8.61 -10.87 0.22
C ALA A 513 9.25 -12.17 0.73
N ILE A 514 9.93 -12.92 -0.15
CA ILE A 514 10.55 -14.22 0.18
C ILE A 514 12.02 -14.29 -0.22
N GLU A 515 12.58 -13.22 -0.77
CA GLU A 515 13.93 -13.19 -1.34
C GLU A 515 15.02 -13.49 -0.31
N SER A 516 14.76 -13.22 0.97
CA SER A 516 15.67 -13.48 2.08
C SER A 516 15.60 -14.92 2.59
N ALA A 517 14.71 -15.78 2.05
CA ALA A 517 14.67 -17.18 2.41
C ALA A 517 16.00 -17.89 2.08
N ASP A 518 16.50 -18.76 2.96
CA ASP A 518 17.77 -19.45 2.70
C ASP A 518 17.65 -20.37 1.49
N VAL A 519 16.53 -21.08 1.38
CA VAL A 519 16.19 -21.98 0.28
C VAL A 519 14.76 -21.75 -0.19
N ILE A 520 14.59 -21.58 -1.50
CA ILE A 520 13.28 -21.54 -2.16
C ILE A 520 13.13 -22.78 -3.04
N LEU A 521 12.10 -23.58 -2.79
CA LEU A 521 11.70 -24.71 -3.62
C LEU A 521 10.37 -24.39 -4.30
N ALA A 522 10.30 -24.52 -5.62
CA ALA A 522 9.10 -24.21 -6.39
C ALA A 522 8.54 -25.47 -7.06
N VAL A 523 7.21 -25.59 -7.04
CA VAL A 523 6.43 -26.62 -7.73
C VAL A 523 5.42 -25.92 -8.63
N ASN A 524 5.58 -26.07 -9.93
CA ASN A 524 4.71 -25.43 -10.92
C ASN A 524 4.68 -26.26 -12.22
N PRO A 525 3.52 -26.50 -12.83
CA PRO A 525 3.45 -27.27 -14.08
C PRO A 525 4.02 -26.49 -15.29
N ASP A 526 4.07 -25.16 -15.24
CA ASP A 526 4.71 -24.37 -16.28
C ASP A 526 6.21 -24.23 -15.98
N ARG A 527 7.04 -25.00 -16.67
CA ARG A 527 8.50 -24.96 -16.55
C ARG A 527 9.12 -23.57 -16.81
N ASN A 528 8.42 -22.70 -17.53
CA ASN A 528 8.85 -21.32 -17.82
C ASN A 528 8.29 -20.31 -16.82
N ALA A 529 7.58 -20.77 -15.77
CA ALA A 529 7.07 -19.88 -14.74
C ALA A 529 8.21 -19.11 -14.08
N ARG A 530 8.00 -17.79 -13.93
CA ARG A 530 8.99 -16.87 -13.40
C ARG A 530 9.51 -17.27 -12.02
N ILE A 531 8.71 -17.97 -11.20
CA ILE A 531 9.13 -18.48 -9.88
C ILE A 531 10.44 -19.27 -9.95
N PHE A 532 10.68 -20.02 -11.03
CA PHE A 532 11.90 -20.81 -11.21
C PHE A 532 13.13 -19.96 -11.45
N GLU A 533 12.99 -18.72 -11.91
CA GLU A 533 14.13 -17.80 -11.98
C GLU A 533 14.66 -17.42 -10.59
N PHE A 534 13.87 -17.64 -9.53
CA PHE A 534 14.17 -17.24 -8.16
C PHE A 534 14.19 -18.43 -7.18
N ALA A 535 14.00 -19.66 -7.67
CA ALA A 535 14.04 -20.86 -6.85
C ALA A 535 15.44 -21.48 -6.87
N ASP A 536 15.85 -22.07 -5.76
CA ASP A 536 17.03 -22.93 -5.69
C ASP A 536 16.72 -24.33 -6.25
N TYR A 537 15.49 -24.80 -6.04
CA TYR A 537 15.01 -26.10 -6.51
C TYR A 537 13.68 -25.96 -7.25
N GLY A 538 13.52 -26.68 -8.35
CA GLY A 538 12.32 -26.67 -9.16
C GLY A 538 11.79 -28.07 -9.44
N ILE A 539 10.47 -28.23 -9.33
CA ILE A 539 9.73 -29.43 -9.70
C ILE A 539 8.65 -29.03 -10.71
N GLU A 540 8.71 -29.62 -11.90
CA GLU A 540 7.66 -29.48 -12.92
C GLU A 540 6.56 -30.51 -12.63
N ALA A 541 5.55 -30.09 -11.88
CA ALA A 541 4.42 -30.95 -11.52
C ALA A 541 3.15 -30.14 -11.28
N HIS A 542 2.00 -30.77 -11.49
CA HIS A 542 0.73 -30.22 -11.04
C HIS A 542 0.62 -30.30 -9.52
N ALA A 543 -0.16 -29.39 -8.93
CA ALA A 543 -0.40 -29.37 -7.49
C ALA A 543 -1.00 -30.70 -7.00
N GLU A 544 -1.86 -31.33 -7.80
CA GLU A 544 -2.49 -32.62 -7.53
C GLU A 544 -1.46 -33.75 -7.33
N ASP A 545 -0.47 -33.84 -8.21
CA ASP A 545 0.62 -34.82 -8.09
C ASP A 545 1.45 -34.56 -6.83
N PHE A 546 1.71 -33.29 -6.55
CA PHE A 546 2.39 -32.88 -5.32
C PHE A 546 1.64 -33.31 -4.06
N TRP A 547 0.32 -33.11 -3.98
CA TRP A 547 -0.48 -33.55 -2.83
C TRP A 547 -0.41 -35.08 -2.67
N ASN A 548 -0.65 -35.81 -3.75
CA ASN A 548 -0.66 -37.28 -3.76
C ASN A 548 0.67 -37.89 -3.31
N PHE A 549 1.78 -37.19 -3.54
CA PHE A 549 3.08 -37.61 -3.07
C PHE A 549 3.36 -37.17 -1.63
N ALA A 550 3.09 -35.90 -1.30
CA ALA A 550 3.38 -35.32 0.01
C ALA A 550 2.51 -35.91 1.15
N GLU A 551 1.34 -36.47 0.81
CA GLU A 551 0.46 -37.16 1.75
C GLU A 551 0.93 -38.58 2.12
N LYS A 552 1.72 -39.24 1.26
CA LYS A 552 2.36 -40.51 1.59
C LYS A 552 3.36 -40.34 2.74
#